data_AF-A0A2H3DKZ6-F1
#
_entry.id   AF-A0A2H3DKZ6-F1
#
_cell.length_a   1.000
_cell.length_b   1.000
_cell.length_c   1.000
_cell.angle_alpha   90.00
_cell.angle_beta   90.00
_cell.angle_gamma   90.00
#
_symmetry.space_group_name_H-M   'P 1'
#
loop_
_entity.id
_entity.type
_entity.pdbx_description
1 polymer ?
#
loop_
_entity_poly.entity_id
_entity_poly.type
_entity_poly.pdbx_seq_one_letter_code
_entity_poly.pdbx_strand_id
1 'polypeptide(L)'
;MCYGATGSIKEKTTLESVLSICAWKLAVRWHALIFIVASRTFLEIISGIKGFENQLKVIIEQSPITVLSKMFSKIVPLTRAFRHHANAGPTGGADVSLVRSLDARDVAPILDFTNSTWIWTGGQTGSNDAAPVGVRPFRKVIPSSSTRCPVCATILISCDDHYYIFVNGREVESGTYWDGNVPSSYVFTVGLDPEGRNVVAIAGENTAGSAGLIATILVDYSDGTSKTIFTDPTWKTMKDTPPGGWTSPSYNDTTWTDAVSEGPTASTPRKSPSLPPVLNMNGKNWIQTNESFSSGSSNPLFQRPFRKTIISLYGKAAVCGKVVLSAQDLYTLYVNGKDIGNGSLQENASLFDPGLEYVLVAYNDGTSEAYSADGSWKTMNGPPPAGFEQPGADDSDWYGATIWPVRPVGADVTVPDA
;
A
#
# COMPACT_ATOMS: atom_id res chain seq x y z
N MET A 1 12.18 81.24 -9.27
CA MET A 1 12.89 81.31 -10.57
C MET A 1 12.35 80.13 -11.39
N CYS A 2 11.53 80.31 -12.45
CA CYS A 2 11.90 80.76 -13.81
C CYS A 2 12.87 79.76 -14.49
N TYR A 3 12.71 79.15 -15.68
CA TYR A 3 11.68 79.00 -16.75
C TYR A 3 11.88 77.57 -17.37
N GLY A 4 11.05 76.96 -18.22
CA GLY A 4 9.73 77.32 -18.77
C GLY A 4 9.64 77.30 -20.32
N ALA A 5 9.56 76.12 -20.98
CA ALA A 5 9.38 76.00 -22.44
C ALA A 5 8.67 74.68 -22.87
N THR A 6 7.96 74.71 -24.00
CA THR A 6 7.02 73.69 -24.50
C THR A 6 7.40 73.11 -25.86
N GLY A 7 7.04 71.84 -26.14
CA GLY A 7 7.10 71.27 -27.50
C GLY A 7 6.38 69.92 -27.60
N SER A 8 5.48 69.77 -28.59
CA SER A 8 4.65 68.58 -28.84
C SER A 8 4.90 68.06 -30.26
N ILE A 9 4.82 66.73 -30.48
CA ILE A 9 4.16 66.07 -31.63
C ILE A 9 4.25 64.53 -31.48
N LYS A 10 3.29 63.81 -32.10
CA LYS A 10 3.10 62.34 -32.16
C LYS A 10 4.23 61.68 -33.00
N GLU A 11 4.41 60.36 -33.13
CA GLU A 11 3.46 59.23 -33.13
C GLU A 11 4.19 57.86 -33.01
N LYS A 12 3.43 56.78 -32.72
CA LYS A 12 3.71 55.32 -32.82
C LYS A 12 5.07 54.86 -33.42
N THR A 13 5.79 53.93 -32.74
CA THR A 13 5.86 52.50 -33.18
C THR A 13 6.48 51.52 -32.15
N THR A 14 5.76 50.40 -31.97
CA THR A 14 6.15 49.00 -31.67
C THR A 14 7.17 48.59 -30.57
N LEU A 15 6.65 47.71 -29.70
CA LEU A 15 7.27 46.99 -28.58
C LEU A 15 8.24 45.84 -28.98
N GLU A 16 8.66 45.74 -30.24
CA GLU A 16 9.35 44.55 -30.76
C GLU A 16 10.88 44.57 -30.58
N SER A 17 11.48 45.74 -30.38
CA SER A 17 12.93 45.91 -30.27
C SER A 17 13.54 45.48 -28.93
N VAL A 18 12.73 45.24 -27.89
CA VAL A 18 13.22 44.84 -26.55
C VAL A 18 13.18 43.31 -26.34
N LEU A 19 12.36 42.57 -27.08
CA LEU A 19 12.19 41.11 -26.90
C LEU A 19 13.29 40.27 -27.56
N SER A 20 14.02 40.81 -28.54
CA SER A 20 15.06 40.06 -29.27
C SER A 20 16.31 39.74 -28.42
N ILE A 21 16.67 40.63 -27.48
CA ILE A 21 17.93 40.53 -26.71
C ILE A 21 17.85 39.50 -25.56
N CYS A 22 16.65 39.24 -25.02
CA CYS A 22 16.48 38.24 -23.95
C CYS A 22 16.40 36.79 -24.47
N ALA A 23 15.98 36.56 -25.72
CA ALA A 23 15.87 35.22 -26.29
C ALA A 23 17.24 34.54 -26.51
N TRP A 24 18.27 35.31 -26.86
CA TRP A 24 19.61 34.78 -27.19
C TRP A 24 20.40 34.27 -25.98
N LYS A 25 20.13 34.74 -24.75
CA LYS A 25 20.84 34.29 -23.55
C LYS A 25 20.26 33.02 -22.91
N LEU A 26 19.10 32.54 -23.36
CA LEU A 26 18.48 31.31 -22.82
C LEU A 26 18.82 30.05 -23.64
N ALA A 27 19.05 30.18 -24.95
CA ALA A 27 19.31 29.05 -25.86
C ALA A 27 20.69 28.39 -25.68
N VAL A 28 21.67 29.12 -25.16
CA VAL A 28 23.08 28.66 -25.05
C VAL A 28 23.30 27.68 -23.87
N ARG A 29 22.38 27.62 -22.89
CA ARG A 29 22.53 26.73 -21.71
C ARG A 29 22.02 25.30 -21.88
N TRP A 30 21.35 24.97 -22.98
CA TRP A 30 20.76 23.63 -23.20
C TRP A 30 21.54 22.72 -24.15
N HIS A 31 22.56 23.22 -24.86
CA HIS A 31 23.33 22.44 -25.84
C HIS A 31 24.55 21.70 -25.26
N ALA A 32 24.78 21.76 -23.94
CA ALA A 32 25.96 21.18 -23.29
C ALA A 32 25.72 19.83 -22.58
N LEU A 33 24.52 19.23 -22.70
CA LEU A 33 24.13 18.05 -21.92
C LEU A 33 23.50 16.91 -22.74
N ILE A 34 23.91 16.74 -24.00
CA ILE A 34 23.55 15.55 -24.81
C ILE A 34 24.80 15.01 -25.52
N PHE A 35 25.57 14.18 -24.81
CA PHE A 35 26.45 13.14 -25.40
C PHE A 35 26.85 12.12 -24.32
N ILE A 36 26.87 10.83 -24.69
CA ILE A 36 27.25 9.66 -23.86
C ILE A 36 26.17 9.31 -22.80
N VAL A 37 25.53 8.12 -22.74
CA VAL A 37 25.82 6.76 -23.25
C VAL A 37 24.68 6.24 -24.16
N ALA A 38 25.01 5.44 -25.18
CA ALA A 38 24.01 4.76 -26.02
C ALA A 38 23.72 3.32 -25.53
N SER A 39 22.44 2.93 -25.51
CA SER A 39 21.98 1.55 -25.36
C SER A 39 20.89 1.22 -26.38
N ARG A 40 20.74 -0.06 -26.77
CA ARG A 40 19.95 -0.50 -27.93
C ARG A 40 18.44 -0.22 -27.85
N THR A 41 17.91 0.11 -26.68
CA THR A 41 16.47 0.36 -26.44
C THR A 41 15.92 1.59 -27.17
N PHE A 42 16.76 2.51 -27.65
CA PHE A 42 16.31 3.77 -28.26
C PHE A 42 15.72 3.63 -29.68
N LEU A 43 16.01 2.53 -30.39
CA LEU A 43 15.56 2.35 -31.79
C LEU A 43 14.12 1.87 -31.92
N GLU A 44 13.57 1.16 -30.93
CA GLU A 44 12.17 0.70 -30.98
C GLU A 44 11.18 1.86 -30.77
N ILE A 45 11.54 2.83 -29.92
CA ILE A 45 10.71 4.02 -29.62
C ILE A 45 10.45 4.88 -30.87
N ILE A 46 11.43 5.00 -31.78
CA ILE A 46 11.28 5.79 -33.02
C ILE A 46 10.34 5.10 -34.04
N SER A 47 10.16 3.78 -33.97
CA SER A 47 9.20 3.08 -34.83
C SER A 47 7.74 3.43 -34.48
N GLY A 48 7.42 3.57 -33.19
CA GLY A 48 6.08 3.92 -32.72
C GLY A 48 5.65 5.35 -33.05
N ILE A 49 6.60 6.30 -33.04
CA ILE A 49 6.30 7.73 -33.30
C ILE A 49 5.82 7.96 -34.74
N LYS A 50 6.34 7.21 -35.73
CA LYS A 50 5.87 7.28 -37.13
C LYS A 50 4.43 6.78 -37.33
N GLY A 51 3.89 5.99 -36.41
CA GLY A 51 2.47 5.61 -36.43
C GLY A 51 1.52 6.75 -36.09
N PHE A 52 1.99 7.77 -35.35
CA PHE A 52 1.14 8.83 -34.80
C PHE A 52 0.95 10.02 -35.75
N GLU A 53 1.91 10.29 -36.65
CA GLU A 53 1.85 11.42 -37.61
C GLU A 53 0.68 11.30 -38.61
N ASN A 54 0.24 10.09 -38.94
CA ASN A 54 -0.87 9.87 -39.88
C ASN A 54 -2.27 10.06 -39.26
N GLN A 55 -2.40 10.09 -37.92
CA GLN A 55 -3.69 10.29 -37.24
C GLN A 55 -4.01 11.78 -36.95
N LEU A 56 -3.01 12.67 -36.99
CA LEU A 56 -3.17 14.09 -36.64
C LEU A 56 -3.50 15.02 -37.83
N LYS A 57 -3.66 14.48 -39.05
CA LYS A 57 -3.73 15.27 -40.29
C LYS A 57 -5.12 15.83 -40.65
N VAL A 58 -6.10 15.77 -39.73
CA VAL A 58 -7.53 16.08 -40.01
C VAL A 58 -8.09 17.26 -39.20
N ILE A 59 -7.30 17.88 -38.29
CA ILE A 59 -7.79 19.04 -37.49
C ILE A 59 -6.81 20.22 -37.59
N ILE A 60 -6.84 20.94 -38.71
CA ILE A 60 -6.20 22.27 -38.86
C ILE A 60 -7.16 23.20 -39.61
N GLU A 61 -8.08 23.85 -38.88
CA GLU A 61 -8.76 25.06 -39.40
C GLU A 61 -9.30 26.00 -38.29
N GLN A 62 -8.57 26.17 -37.19
CA GLN A 62 -8.82 27.26 -36.23
C GLN A 62 -7.51 27.94 -35.78
N SER A 63 -7.57 29.26 -35.62
CA SER A 63 -6.40 30.14 -35.49
C SER A 63 -5.54 29.89 -34.22
N PRO A 64 -4.19 29.93 -34.31
CA PRO A 64 -3.30 29.63 -33.17
C PRO A 64 -3.50 30.48 -31.91
N ILE A 65 -4.01 31.70 -32.06
CA ILE A 65 -4.12 32.69 -30.98
C ILE A 65 -5.15 32.25 -29.91
N THR A 66 -6.21 31.55 -30.29
CA THR A 66 -7.29 31.13 -29.38
C THR A 66 -6.88 29.97 -28.48
N VAL A 67 -5.97 29.10 -28.94
CA VAL A 67 -5.44 27.98 -28.16
C VAL A 67 -4.47 28.46 -27.09
N LEU A 68 -3.55 29.37 -27.46
CA LEU A 68 -2.63 30.01 -26.52
C LEU A 68 -3.37 30.76 -25.41
N SER A 69 -4.42 31.53 -25.74
CA SER A 69 -5.25 32.22 -24.74
C SER A 69 -5.90 31.26 -23.73
N LYS A 70 -6.44 30.12 -24.19
CA LYS A 70 -7.05 29.08 -23.34
C LYS A 70 -6.04 28.26 -22.52
N MET A 71 -4.78 28.14 -22.98
CA MET A 71 -3.71 27.56 -22.16
C MET A 71 -3.26 28.53 -21.06
N PHE A 72 -3.03 29.81 -21.38
CA PHE A 72 -2.60 30.79 -20.39
C PHE A 72 -3.62 31.00 -19.26
N SER A 73 -4.93 30.99 -19.55
CA SER A 73 -5.96 31.12 -18.50
C SER A 73 -6.01 29.95 -17.51
N LYS A 74 -5.44 28.78 -17.85
CA LYS A 74 -5.29 27.63 -16.94
C LYS A 74 -3.96 27.61 -16.17
N ILE A 75 -2.95 28.37 -16.61
CA ILE A 75 -1.61 28.41 -16.00
C ILE A 75 -1.47 29.55 -14.97
N VAL A 76 -2.23 30.63 -15.11
CA VAL A 76 -2.20 31.78 -14.17
C VAL A 76 -2.44 31.40 -12.69
N PRO A 77 -3.32 30.45 -12.31
CA PRO A 77 -3.46 30.03 -10.92
C PRO A 77 -2.18 29.40 -10.33
N LEU A 78 -1.44 28.62 -11.13
CA LEU A 78 -0.22 27.92 -10.72
C LEU A 78 0.96 28.88 -10.46
N THR A 79 0.99 30.03 -11.12
CA THR A 79 2.07 31.03 -10.96
C THR A 79 1.90 31.94 -9.74
N ARG A 80 0.77 31.89 -9.03
CA ARG A 80 0.59 32.65 -7.77
C ARG A 80 1.11 31.89 -6.54
N ALA A 81 1.12 30.57 -6.58
CA ALA A 81 1.72 29.73 -5.53
C ALA A 81 3.26 29.85 -5.47
N PHE A 82 3.91 30.00 -6.63
CA PHE A 82 5.38 30.05 -6.71
C PHE A 82 6.04 31.39 -6.33
N ARG A 83 5.28 32.45 -6.03
CA ARG A 83 5.85 33.78 -5.77
C ARG A 83 6.29 34.04 -4.32
N HIS A 84 6.00 33.13 -3.38
CA HIS A 84 6.43 33.30 -1.97
C HIS A 84 7.77 32.63 -1.61
N HIS A 85 8.37 31.82 -2.48
CA HIS A 85 9.62 31.08 -2.21
C HIS A 85 10.88 31.62 -2.90
N ALA A 86 10.85 32.85 -3.42
CA ALA A 86 11.98 33.46 -4.14
C ALA A 86 12.54 34.70 -3.44
N ASN A 87 12.82 34.60 -2.14
CA ASN A 87 13.64 35.57 -1.37
C ASN A 87 14.12 34.97 -0.03
N ALA A 88 15.01 33.99 -0.11
CA ALA A 88 15.81 33.52 1.04
C ALA A 88 17.24 33.22 0.56
N GLY A 89 18.24 33.72 1.27
CA GLY A 89 19.65 33.49 0.95
C GLY A 89 20.16 32.12 1.39
N PRO A 90 21.40 31.75 1.05
CA PRO A 90 21.93 30.41 1.29
C PRO A 90 22.38 30.21 2.74
N THR A 91 21.50 29.66 3.57
CA THR A 91 21.88 28.94 4.80
C THR A 91 21.20 27.58 4.78
N GLY A 92 21.99 26.52 4.74
CA GLY A 92 21.50 25.16 4.51
C GLY A 92 20.62 24.64 5.64
N GLY A 93 19.43 24.18 5.26
CA GLY A 93 18.53 23.36 6.06
C GLY A 93 17.59 22.69 5.07
N ALA A 94 17.60 21.36 5.01
CA ALA A 94 16.77 20.65 4.05
C ALA A 94 15.29 20.82 4.44
N ASP A 95 14.48 21.34 3.51
CA ASP A 95 13.03 21.21 3.57
C ASP A 95 12.68 19.75 3.26
N VAL A 96 12.83 18.90 4.27
CA VAL A 96 12.42 17.50 4.23
C VAL A 96 10.90 17.53 4.25
N SER A 97 10.29 17.29 3.09
CA SER A 97 8.88 16.90 3.03
C SER A 97 8.68 15.77 4.02
N LEU A 98 7.86 16.01 5.04
CA LEU A 98 7.60 15.07 6.13
C LEU A 98 6.93 13.82 5.58
N VAL A 99 7.75 12.87 5.12
CA VAL A 99 7.36 11.47 4.94
C VAL A 99 6.98 11.00 6.34
N ARG A 100 5.69 11.05 6.64
CA ARG A 100 5.10 10.43 7.82
C ARG A 100 5.15 8.92 7.63
N SER A 101 6.37 8.38 7.71
CA SER A 101 6.55 6.96 7.97
C SER A 101 5.78 6.65 9.23
N LEU A 102 4.91 5.64 9.17
CA LEU A 102 4.48 4.95 10.38
C LEU A 102 5.77 4.61 11.17
N ASP A 103 5.80 4.96 12.45
CA ASP A 103 6.82 4.38 13.31
C ASP A 103 6.57 2.88 13.33
N ALA A 104 7.61 2.12 13.01
CA ALA A 104 7.54 0.67 13.03
C ALA A 104 7.17 0.23 14.45
N ARG A 105 6.18 -0.66 14.56
CA ARG A 105 5.80 -1.24 15.84
C ARG A 105 6.47 -2.60 15.94
N ASP A 106 7.26 -2.81 16.98
CA ASP A 106 7.92 -4.10 17.27
C ASP A 106 6.92 -5.26 17.37
N VAL A 107 5.67 -4.98 17.74
CA VAL A 107 4.59 -5.96 17.86
C VAL A 107 3.30 -5.43 17.23
N ALA A 108 2.71 -6.21 16.34
CA ALA A 108 1.38 -5.93 15.78
C ALA A 108 0.28 -6.20 16.83
N PRO A 109 -0.78 -5.38 16.92
CA PRO A 109 -1.93 -5.70 17.76
C PRO A 109 -2.62 -6.98 17.30
N ILE A 110 -2.97 -7.87 18.24
CA ILE A 110 -3.77 -9.07 17.98
C ILE A 110 -5.16 -8.66 17.47
N LEU A 111 -5.64 -9.33 16.43
CA LEU A 111 -6.88 -9.09 15.72
C LEU A 111 -7.85 -10.27 15.89
N ASP A 112 -8.43 -10.41 17.08
CA ASP A 112 -9.40 -11.48 17.38
C ASP A 112 -10.87 -11.09 17.12
N PHE A 113 -11.81 -12.01 17.39
CA PHE A 113 -13.25 -11.76 17.38
C PHE A 113 -13.84 -11.48 18.77
N THR A 114 -13.04 -11.25 19.82
CA THR A 114 -13.50 -11.19 21.22
C THR A 114 -14.49 -10.04 21.46
N ASN A 115 -14.28 -8.90 20.80
CA ASN A 115 -15.16 -7.74 20.88
C ASN A 115 -16.11 -7.60 19.68
N SER A 116 -16.07 -8.54 18.74
CA SER A 116 -16.92 -8.53 17.55
C SER A 116 -18.23 -9.27 17.81
N THR A 117 -19.29 -8.75 17.20
CA THR A 117 -20.64 -9.30 17.29
C THR A 117 -21.03 -9.88 15.94
N TRP A 118 -21.70 -11.05 15.93
CA TRP A 118 -22.33 -11.52 14.71
C TRP A 118 -23.47 -10.57 14.34
N ILE A 119 -23.48 -10.06 13.12
CA ILE A 119 -24.51 -9.15 12.63
C ILE A 119 -25.22 -9.70 11.40
N TRP A 120 -26.52 -9.41 11.29
CA TRP A 120 -27.29 -9.64 10.08
C TRP A 120 -28.34 -8.53 9.86
N THR A 121 -29.35 -8.80 9.02
CA THR A 121 -30.42 -7.85 8.68
C THR A 121 -31.64 -7.94 9.60
N GLY A 122 -31.64 -8.89 10.54
CA GLY A 122 -32.74 -9.21 11.44
C GLY A 122 -33.99 -9.76 10.76
N GLY A 123 -34.88 -10.33 11.57
CA GLY A 123 -36.08 -11.04 11.10
C GLY A 123 -35.93 -12.55 11.07
N GLN A 124 -34.85 -13.11 11.61
CA GLN A 124 -34.87 -14.47 12.15
C GLN A 124 -35.93 -14.52 13.25
N THR A 125 -36.96 -15.36 13.07
CA THR A 125 -38.06 -15.51 14.03
C THR A 125 -38.38 -16.98 14.25
N GLY A 126 -38.01 -17.52 15.41
CA GLY A 126 -38.31 -18.90 15.80
C GLY A 126 -37.18 -19.55 16.59
N SER A 127 -37.35 -20.81 16.96
CA SER A 127 -36.39 -21.61 17.75
C SER A 127 -35.14 -22.09 16.99
N ASN A 128 -35.00 -21.70 15.71
CA ASN A 128 -34.04 -22.28 14.78
C ASN A 128 -33.13 -21.22 14.11
N ASP A 129 -33.23 -19.94 14.51
CA ASP A 129 -32.43 -18.81 14.01
C ASP A 129 -32.26 -18.73 12.48
N ALA A 130 -33.26 -19.18 11.73
CA ALA A 130 -33.20 -19.23 10.27
C ALA A 130 -33.43 -17.85 9.65
N ALA A 131 -32.49 -17.40 8.82
CA ALA A 131 -32.59 -16.20 8.02
C ALA A 131 -33.09 -16.51 6.60
N PRO A 132 -33.71 -15.55 5.89
CA PRO A 132 -34.05 -15.74 4.49
C PRO A 132 -32.79 -15.87 3.62
N VAL A 133 -32.83 -16.78 2.65
CA VAL A 133 -31.76 -17.04 1.67
C VAL A 133 -31.45 -15.78 0.83
N GLY A 134 -30.23 -15.72 0.32
CA GLY A 134 -29.71 -14.71 -0.60
C GLY A 134 -28.76 -13.69 0.03
N VAL A 135 -28.33 -12.74 -0.81
CA VAL A 135 -27.27 -11.77 -0.48
C VAL A 135 -27.82 -10.57 0.30
N ARG A 136 -27.08 -10.12 1.32
CA ARG A 136 -27.33 -8.88 2.09
C ARG A 136 -26.06 -8.01 2.15
N PRO A 137 -26.15 -6.70 1.89
CA PRO A 137 -24.99 -5.82 1.96
C PRO A 137 -24.78 -5.26 3.37
N PHE A 138 -23.52 -5.10 3.77
CA PHE A 138 -23.08 -4.46 5.01
C PHE A 138 -22.06 -3.38 4.66
N ARG A 139 -22.19 -2.18 5.24
CA ARG A 139 -21.30 -1.04 4.98
C ARG A 139 -20.82 -0.39 6.28
N LYS A 140 -19.53 -0.06 6.30
CA LYS A 140 -18.87 0.70 7.36
C LYS A 140 -17.94 1.77 6.79
N VAL A 141 -18.15 3.01 7.21
CA VAL A 141 -17.19 4.10 6.94
C VAL A 141 -16.03 4.00 7.94
N ILE A 142 -14.81 3.99 7.43
CA ILE A 142 -13.61 4.11 8.27
C ILE A 142 -13.49 5.59 8.71
N PRO A 143 -13.36 5.87 10.03
CA PRO A 143 -13.14 7.23 10.52
C PRO A 143 -11.85 7.83 9.96
N SER A 144 -11.87 9.12 9.65
CA SER A 144 -10.69 9.87 9.18
C SER A 144 -10.77 11.31 9.71
N SER A 145 -9.61 11.95 9.89
CA SER A 145 -9.49 13.40 10.10
C SER A 145 -8.25 13.94 9.40
N SER A 146 -8.18 15.25 9.20
CA SER A 146 -7.02 15.93 8.58
C SER A 146 -5.70 15.79 9.35
N THR A 147 -5.73 15.33 10.60
CA THR A 147 -4.53 15.04 11.40
C THR A 147 -4.26 13.54 11.53
N ARG A 148 -5.27 12.70 11.26
CA ARG A 148 -5.30 11.26 11.48
C ARG A 148 -5.94 10.58 10.27
N CYS A 149 -5.16 10.52 9.19
CA CYS A 149 -5.55 9.89 7.92
C CYS A 149 -5.36 8.37 8.00
N PRO A 150 -6.33 7.54 7.59
CA PRO A 150 -6.17 6.09 7.53
C PRO A 150 -5.23 5.70 6.37
N VAL A 151 -4.31 4.77 6.61
CA VAL A 151 -3.25 4.39 5.67
C VAL A 151 -3.45 2.96 5.15
N CYS A 152 -3.81 2.04 6.04
CA CYS A 152 -4.15 0.66 5.69
C CYS A 152 -5.15 0.08 6.70
N ALA A 153 -5.77 -1.04 6.31
CA ALA A 153 -6.58 -1.86 7.20
C ALA A 153 -6.10 -3.31 7.16
N THR A 154 -5.99 -3.92 8.34
CA THR A 154 -6.00 -5.38 8.49
C THR A 154 -7.43 -5.81 8.82
N ILE A 155 -7.98 -6.76 8.07
CA ILE A 155 -9.36 -7.20 8.19
C ILE A 155 -9.38 -8.71 8.44
N LEU A 156 -9.80 -9.11 9.64
CA LEU A 156 -10.22 -10.47 9.95
C LEU A 156 -11.72 -10.59 9.68
N ILE A 157 -12.15 -11.64 8.98
CA ILE A 157 -13.56 -11.83 8.59
C ILE A 157 -13.97 -13.31 8.57
N SER A 158 -15.21 -13.57 8.99
CA SER A 158 -15.94 -14.82 8.74
C SER A 158 -17.42 -14.50 8.47
N CYS A 159 -18.09 -15.32 7.68
CA CYS A 159 -19.51 -15.12 7.34
C CYS A 159 -20.16 -16.46 7.05
N ASP A 160 -21.37 -16.64 7.58
CA ASP A 160 -22.27 -17.79 7.48
C ASP A 160 -23.35 -17.45 6.43
N ASP A 161 -23.33 -17.98 5.20
CA ASP A 161 -22.45 -19.02 4.63
C ASP A 161 -21.21 -18.48 3.86
N HIS A 162 -21.37 -17.38 3.12
CA HIS A 162 -20.32 -16.84 2.25
C HIS A 162 -20.19 -15.32 2.37
N TYR A 163 -19.03 -14.77 2.02
CA TYR A 163 -18.84 -13.33 1.88
C TYR A 163 -18.06 -12.94 0.62
N TYR A 164 -18.32 -11.71 0.17
CA TYR A 164 -17.53 -10.98 -0.82
C TYR A 164 -17.19 -9.63 -0.22
N ILE A 165 -15.90 -9.33 -0.01
CA ILE A 165 -15.44 -8.11 0.65
C ILE A 165 -14.84 -7.12 -0.35
N PHE A 166 -15.27 -5.87 -0.22
CA PHE A 166 -14.87 -4.74 -1.04
C PHE A 166 -14.35 -3.61 -0.15
N VAL A 167 -13.28 -2.96 -0.58
CA VAL A 167 -12.77 -1.74 0.05
C VAL A 167 -12.68 -0.66 -1.01
N ASN A 168 -13.32 0.48 -0.74
CA ASN A 168 -13.43 1.61 -1.67
C ASN A 168 -13.97 1.26 -3.06
N GLY A 169 -14.87 0.28 -3.14
CA GLY A 169 -15.45 -0.19 -4.40
C GLY A 169 -14.64 -1.27 -5.13
N ARG A 170 -13.39 -1.51 -4.70
CA ARG A 170 -12.52 -2.57 -5.23
C ARG A 170 -12.76 -3.88 -4.47
N GLU A 171 -12.92 -4.98 -5.18
CA GLU A 171 -12.98 -6.32 -4.60
C GLU A 171 -11.61 -6.68 -4.00
N VAL A 172 -11.63 -7.19 -2.77
CA VAL A 172 -10.44 -7.64 -2.04
C VAL A 172 -10.31 -9.14 -2.18
N GLU A 173 -11.33 -9.88 -1.75
CA GLU A 173 -11.38 -11.34 -1.80
C GLU A 173 -12.82 -11.85 -1.52
N SER A 174 -13.06 -13.15 -1.69
CA SER A 174 -14.27 -13.85 -1.25
C SER A 174 -13.94 -15.04 -0.33
N GLY A 175 -14.92 -15.55 0.42
CA GLY A 175 -14.70 -16.69 1.30
C GLY A 175 -15.97 -17.36 1.79
N THR A 176 -15.77 -18.46 2.51
CA THR A 176 -16.83 -19.37 3.01
C THR A 176 -16.68 -19.61 4.51
N TYR A 177 -17.79 -19.86 5.19
CA TYR A 177 -17.80 -20.20 6.61
C TYR A 177 -17.08 -21.52 6.90
N TRP A 178 -17.08 -22.47 5.96
CA TRP A 178 -16.69 -23.85 6.23
C TRP A 178 -15.66 -24.39 5.23
N ASP A 179 -14.47 -24.75 5.72
CA ASP A 179 -13.39 -25.40 4.95
C ASP A 179 -13.53 -26.93 4.82
N GLY A 180 -14.51 -27.51 5.50
CA GLY A 180 -14.73 -28.96 5.58
C GLY A 180 -14.63 -29.52 6.99
N ASN A 181 -13.90 -28.86 7.90
CA ASN A 181 -13.64 -29.38 9.26
C ASN A 181 -14.04 -28.42 10.38
N VAL A 182 -13.78 -27.12 10.21
CA VAL A 182 -14.02 -26.09 11.22
C VAL A 182 -14.62 -24.83 10.58
N PRO A 183 -15.21 -23.92 11.38
CA PRO A 183 -15.60 -22.63 10.86
C PRO A 183 -14.35 -21.79 10.61
N SER A 184 -14.16 -21.39 9.37
CA SER A 184 -12.98 -20.70 8.87
C SER A 184 -13.12 -19.19 9.02
N SER A 185 -11.98 -18.51 9.16
CA SER A 185 -11.90 -17.06 9.02
C SER A 185 -10.61 -16.68 8.30
N TYR A 186 -10.60 -15.50 7.70
CA TYR A 186 -9.57 -15.06 6.78
C TYR A 186 -9.06 -13.67 7.15
N VAL A 187 -7.77 -13.44 6.99
CA VAL A 187 -7.12 -12.16 7.27
C VAL A 187 -6.55 -11.54 5.99
N PHE A 188 -6.89 -10.28 5.76
CA PHE A 188 -6.44 -9.51 4.60
C PHE A 188 -5.78 -8.20 5.06
N THR A 189 -4.79 -7.70 4.32
CA THR A 189 -4.26 -6.34 4.52
C THR A 189 -4.41 -5.55 3.24
N VAL A 190 -5.02 -4.37 3.32
CA VAL A 190 -5.32 -3.51 2.17
C VAL A 190 -4.88 -2.08 2.44
N GLY A 191 -4.43 -1.40 1.38
CA GLY A 191 -4.19 0.04 1.44
C GLY A 191 -5.50 0.82 1.45
N LEU A 192 -5.45 1.99 2.09
CA LEU A 192 -6.55 2.94 2.17
C LEU A 192 -6.14 4.26 1.51
N ASP A 193 -7.12 5.09 1.16
CA ASP A 193 -6.91 6.43 0.61
C ASP A 193 -6.75 7.44 1.76
N PRO A 194 -5.54 8.00 2.02
CA PRO A 194 -5.35 8.90 3.16
C PRO A 194 -6.11 10.23 3.04
N GLU A 195 -6.47 10.64 1.82
CA GLU A 195 -7.16 11.90 1.52
C GLU A 195 -8.68 11.70 1.36
N GLY A 196 -9.11 10.48 1.05
CA GLY A 196 -10.49 10.12 0.73
C GLY A 196 -11.37 9.61 1.87
N ARG A 197 -12.67 9.47 1.56
CA ARG A 197 -13.62 8.69 2.39
C ARG A 197 -13.32 7.21 2.16
N ASN A 198 -13.02 6.48 3.22
CA ASN A 198 -12.78 5.04 3.14
C ASN A 198 -14.01 4.26 3.60
N VAL A 199 -14.36 3.21 2.85
CA VAL A 199 -15.52 2.35 3.15
C VAL A 199 -15.14 0.88 2.97
N VAL A 200 -15.43 0.09 4.00
CA VAL A 200 -15.49 -1.37 3.92
C VAL A 200 -16.94 -1.76 3.63
N ALA A 201 -17.13 -2.55 2.58
CA ALA A 201 -18.41 -3.00 2.09
C ALA A 201 -18.37 -4.53 1.92
N ILE A 202 -19.28 -5.26 2.55
CA ILE A 202 -19.29 -6.73 2.56
C ILE A 202 -20.66 -7.23 2.11
N ALA A 203 -20.70 -8.07 1.08
CA ALA A 203 -21.91 -8.80 0.72
C ALA A 203 -21.83 -10.17 1.42
N GLY A 204 -22.68 -10.38 2.41
CA GLY A 204 -22.88 -11.70 3.00
C GLY A 204 -23.96 -12.46 2.23
N GLU A 205 -23.75 -13.74 1.97
CA GLU A 205 -24.71 -14.61 1.29
C GLU A 205 -25.09 -15.78 2.19
N ASN A 206 -26.41 -15.94 2.39
CA ASN A 206 -27.01 -17.08 3.07
C ASN A 206 -27.55 -18.05 2.02
N THR A 207 -27.08 -19.29 2.02
CA THR A 207 -27.56 -20.35 1.14
C THR A 207 -28.65 -21.19 1.81
N ALA A 208 -28.56 -21.42 3.12
CA ALA A 208 -29.59 -22.07 3.91
C ALA A 208 -29.43 -21.86 5.43
N GLY A 209 -30.55 -21.79 6.16
CA GLY A 209 -30.54 -21.82 7.62
C GLY A 209 -30.17 -20.47 8.24
N SER A 210 -29.27 -20.49 9.22
CA SER A 210 -28.84 -19.30 9.96
C SER A 210 -27.86 -18.48 9.13
N ALA A 211 -27.88 -17.15 9.30
CA ALA A 211 -26.95 -16.25 8.60
C ALA A 211 -26.33 -15.23 9.55
N GLY A 212 -25.10 -14.83 9.26
CA GLY A 212 -24.40 -13.85 10.08
C GLY A 212 -23.02 -13.49 9.51
N LEU A 213 -22.64 -12.23 9.68
CA LEU A 213 -21.32 -11.70 9.36
C LEU A 213 -20.59 -11.32 10.64
N ILE A 214 -19.31 -11.65 10.76
CA ILE A 214 -18.44 -11.17 11.84
C ILE A 214 -17.09 -10.70 11.26
N ALA A 215 -16.63 -9.52 11.68
CA ALA A 215 -15.36 -8.97 11.22
C ALA A 215 -14.71 -8.05 12.26
N THR A 216 -13.38 -8.08 12.31
CA THR A 216 -12.55 -7.18 13.10
C THR A 216 -11.58 -6.48 12.17
N ILE A 217 -11.60 -5.14 12.18
CA ILE A 217 -10.83 -4.30 11.27
C ILE A 217 -9.88 -3.42 12.08
N LEU A 218 -8.58 -3.69 12.05
CA LEU A 218 -7.56 -2.81 12.60
C LEU A 218 -7.13 -1.81 11.52
N VAL A 219 -7.44 -0.53 11.73
CA VAL A 219 -7.01 0.56 10.86
C VAL A 219 -5.76 1.22 11.44
N ASP A 220 -4.72 1.36 10.64
CA ASP A 220 -3.51 2.10 10.98
C ASP A 220 -3.52 3.49 10.33
N TYR A 221 -3.02 4.50 11.06
CA TYR A 221 -3.14 5.90 10.70
C TYR A 221 -1.78 6.60 10.55
N SER A 222 -1.77 7.68 9.78
CA SER A 222 -0.59 8.50 9.46
C SER A 222 0.11 9.16 10.66
N ASP A 223 -0.49 9.08 11.85
CA ASP A 223 0.05 9.59 13.12
C ASP A 223 0.70 8.50 13.98
N GLY A 224 0.88 7.29 13.43
CA GLY A 224 1.43 6.13 14.13
C GLY A 224 0.39 5.38 15.00
N THR A 225 -0.81 5.91 15.18
CA THR A 225 -1.86 5.28 15.98
C THR A 225 -2.64 4.22 15.19
N SER A 226 -3.43 3.41 15.90
CA SER A 226 -4.39 2.49 15.30
C SER A 226 -5.78 2.64 15.91
N LYS A 227 -6.79 2.08 15.23
CA LYS A 227 -8.16 1.93 15.75
C LYS A 227 -8.75 0.62 15.25
N THR A 228 -9.22 -0.21 16.17
CA THR A 228 -10.03 -1.38 15.82
C THR A 228 -11.50 -0.97 15.63
N ILE A 229 -12.14 -1.54 14.61
CA ILE A 229 -13.55 -1.42 14.30
C ILE A 229 -14.12 -2.84 14.27
N PHE A 230 -15.18 -3.08 15.03
CA PHE A 230 -15.80 -4.39 15.17
C PHE A 230 -17.10 -4.45 14.35
N THR A 231 -17.58 -5.65 14.00
CA THR A 231 -18.98 -5.83 13.60
C THR A 231 -19.89 -5.62 14.81
N ASP A 232 -20.83 -4.69 14.65
CA ASP A 232 -21.74 -4.19 15.67
C ASP A 232 -23.00 -3.61 15.00
N PRO A 233 -24.06 -3.29 15.76
CA PRO A 233 -25.26 -2.65 15.19
C PRO A 233 -25.04 -1.29 14.51
N THR A 234 -23.87 -0.65 14.63
CA THR A 234 -23.57 0.63 13.96
C THR A 234 -23.04 0.44 12.52
N TRP A 235 -23.13 -0.78 11.97
CA TRP A 235 -22.99 -1.06 10.55
C TRP A 235 -24.30 -0.81 9.79
N LYS A 236 -24.21 -0.35 8.55
CA LYS A 236 -25.39 -0.13 7.69
C LYS A 236 -25.71 -1.37 6.86
N THR A 237 -26.99 -1.71 6.75
CA THR A 237 -27.48 -2.84 5.96
C THR A 237 -28.90 -2.64 5.43
N MET A 238 -29.37 -3.53 4.56
CA MET A 238 -30.75 -3.58 4.04
C MET A 238 -31.15 -5.03 3.73
N LYS A 239 -32.46 -5.31 3.72
CA LYS A 239 -33.01 -6.67 3.52
C LYS A 239 -33.07 -7.10 2.06
N ASP A 240 -33.10 -6.15 1.12
CA ASP A 240 -33.12 -6.44 -0.31
C ASP A 240 -31.71 -6.72 -0.85
N THR A 241 -31.64 -7.13 -2.11
CA THR A 241 -30.35 -7.38 -2.79
C THR A 241 -29.52 -6.09 -2.92
N PRO A 242 -28.16 -6.20 -2.91
CA PRO A 242 -27.30 -5.02 -2.99
C PRO A 242 -27.53 -4.18 -4.27
N PRO A 243 -27.82 -2.87 -4.16
CA PRO A 243 -28.09 -2.01 -5.32
C PRO A 243 -26.81 -1.64 -6.10
N GLY A 244 -26.94 -1.28 -7.38
CA GLY A 244 -25.78 -0.92 -8.21
C GLY A 244 -24.90 0.18 -7.58
N GLY A 245 -23.58 -0.04 -7.55
CA GLY A 245 -22.61 0.92 -7.01
C GLY A 245 -22.51 0.97 -5.48
N TRP A 246 -23.23 0.11 -4.75
CA TRP A 246 -23.27 0.08 -3.27
C TRP A 246 -21.92 -0.13 -2.58
N THR A 247 -20.86 -0.56 -3.27
CA THR A 247 -19.51 -0.74 -2.70
C THR A 247 -18.69 0.56 -2.69
N SER A 248 -19.10 1.58 -3.44
CA SER A 248 -18.36 2.83 -3.61
C SER A 248 -18.32 3.70 -2.33
N PRO A 249 -17.23 4.43 -2.06
CA PRO A 249 -17.21 5.51 -1.08
C PRO A 249 -18.20 6.64 -1.36
N SER A 250 -18.56 6.88 -2.62
CA SER A 250 -19.54 7.92 -3.00
C SER A 250 -20.99 7.50 -2.80
N TYR A 251 -21.26 6.22 -2.51
CA TYR A 251 -22.62 5.73 -2.29
C TYR A 251 -23.23 6.33 -1.01
N ASN A 252 -24.51 6.69 -1.09
CA ASN A 252 -25.27 7.23 0.03
C ASN A 252 -26.10 6.13 0.71
N ASP A 253 -25.69 5.76 1.91
CA ASP A 253 -26.27 4.74 2.78
C ASP A 253 -27.17 5.33 3.89
N THR A 254 -27.53 6.63 3.85
CA THR A 254 -28.36 7.26 4.89
C THR A 254 -29.76 6.66 5.03
N THR A 255 -30.28 6.00 3.99
CA THR A 255 -31.59 5.32 4.01
C THR A 255 -31.49 3.86 4.50
N TRP A 256 -30.28 3.34 4.72
CA TRP A 256 -30.07 1.97 5.17
C TRP A 256 -30.31 1.86 6.67
N THR A 257 -30.91 0.74 7.05
CA THR A 257 -31.10 0.38 8.46
C THR A 257 -29.78 0.04 9.12
N ASP A 258 -29.75 0.18 10.43
CA ASP A 258 -28.66 -0.35 11.26
C ASP A 258 -28.73 -1.89 11.28
N ALA A 259 -27.58 -2.54 11.36
CA ALA A 259 -27.49 -4.00 11.41
C ALA A 259 -28.02 -4.53 12.75
N VAL A 260 -28.57 -5.75 12.74
CA VAL A 260 -29.09 -6.40 13.94
C VAL A 260 -28.01 -7.30 14.53
N SER A 261 -27.83 -7.23 15.85
CA SER A 261 -26.98 -8.15 16.60
C SER A 261 -27.64 -9.51 16.71
N GLU A 262 -26.94 -10.54 16.28
CA GLU A 262 -27.31 -11.96 16.45
C GLU A 262 -26.74 -12.53 17.77
N GLY A 263 -25.96 -11.73 18.50
CA GLY A 263 -25.29 -12.09 19.76
C GLY A 263 -23.75 -12.09 19.65
N PRO A 264 -23.03 -11.87 20.76
CA PRO A 264 -21.58 -12.04 20.81
C PRO A 264 -21.16 -13.50 20.59
N THR A 265 -19.97 -13.70 20.04
CA THR A 265 -19.40 -14.99 19.58
C THR A 265 -19.54 -16.15 20.59
N ALA A 266 -19.43 -15.87 21.89
CA ALA A 266 -19.55 -16.89 22.95
C ALA A 266 -21.00 -17.31 23.28
N SER A 267 -22.01 -16.67 22.70
CA SER A 267 -23.43 -16.85 23.03
C SER A 267 -24.31 -17.30 21.86
N THR A 268 -23.79 -17.23 20.63
CA THR A 268 -24.49 -17.70 19.43
C THR A 268 -24.41 -19.21 19.28
N PRO A 269 -25.38 -19.89 18.61
CA PRO A 269 -25.28 -21.31 18.27
C PRO A 269 -24.09 -21.67 17.36
N ARG A 270 -23.50 -20.66 16.70
CA ARG A 270 -22.30 -20.78 15.87
C ARG A 270 -21.08 -21.11 16.73
N LYS A 271 -20.27 -22.07 16.26
CA LYS A 271 -18.90 -22.26 16.75
C LYS A 271 -18.09 -21.00 16.44
N SER A 272 -17.26 -20.55 17.38
CA SER A 272 -16.26 -19.51 17.12
C SER A 272 -15.40 -19.91 15.91
N PRO A 273 -15.21 -19.03 14.90
CA PRO A 273 -14.28 -19.31 13.82
C PRO A 273 -12.85 -19.42 14.34
N SER A 274 -12.05 -20.32 13.79
CA SER A 274 -10.62 -20.39 14.09
C SER A 274 -9.92 -19.17 13.49
N LEU A 275 -9.03 -18.53 14.25
CA LEU A 275 -8.19 -17.45 13.75
C LEU A 275 -7.16 -18.03 12.75
N PRO A 276 -6.93 -17.38 11.59
CA PRO A 276 -5.81 -17.72 10.72
C PRO A 276 -4.51 -17.09 11.28
N PRO A 277 -3.32 -17.59 10.89
CA PRO A 277 -2.08 -16.87 11.15
C PRO A 277 -2.07 -15.53 10.42
N VAL A 278 -1.50 -14.48 11.02
CA VAL A 278 -1.50 -13.11 10.44
C VAL A 278 -0.92 -13.05 9.02
N LEU A 279 0.01 -13.97 8.70
CA LEU A 279 0.49 -14.27 7.35
C LEU A 279 0.75 -15.77 7.19
N ASN A 280 0.33 -16.37 6.07
CA ASN A 280 0.50 -17.81 5.82
C ASN A 280 1.95 -18.17 5.44
N MET A 281 2.64 -18.85 6.36
CA MET A 281 4.02 -19.34 6.20
C MET A 281 4.16 -20.75 5.60
N ASN A 282 3.07 -21.40 5.23
CA ASN A 282 3.15 -22.73 4.63
C ASN A 282 3.82 -22.66 3.23
N GLY A 283 4.73 -23.60 2.97
CA GLY A 283 5.48 -23.70 1.72
C GLY A 283 6.46 -22.54 1.43
N LYS A 284 6.83 -21.71 2.43
CA LYS A 284 7.82 -20.64 2.26
C LYS A 284 9.25 -21.18 2.45
N ASN A 285 10.20 -20.63 1.67
CA ASN A 285 11.58 -21.12 1.66
C ASN A 285 12.42 -20.52 2.79
N TRP A 286 13.30 -21.32 3.37
CA TRP A 286 14.44 -20.81 4.11
C TRP A 286 15.57 -20.44 3.13
N ILE A 287 16.26 -19.32 3.37
CA ILE A 287 17.41 -18.87 2.56
C ILE A 287 18.68 -18.73 3.40
N GLN A 288 19.82 -18.85 2.73
CA GLN A 288 21.16 -18.75 3.30
C GLN A 288 22.16 -18.10 2.31
N THR A 289 23.40 -17.87 2.74
CA THR A 289 24.56 -17.59 1.87
C THR A 289 24.92 -18.79 0.98
N ASN A 290 25.87 -18.62 0.06
CA ASN A 290 26.41 -19.72 -0.76
C ASN A 290 27.64 -20.40 -0.13
N GLU A 291 27.87 -20.19 1.16
CA GLU A 291 29.06 -20.68 1.86
C GLU A 291 28.99 -22.20 2.09
N SER A 292 30.04 -22.91 1.67
CA SER A 292 30.18 -24.35 1.94
C SER A 292 30.96 -24.56 3.23
N PHE A 293 30.28 -24.89 4.32
CA PHE A 293 30.93 -25.24 5.59
C PHE A 293 31.25 -26.74 5.63
N SER A 294 32.47 -27.09 6.03
CA SER A 294 32.85 -28.48 6.25
C SER A 294 32.29 -28.98 7.59
N SER A 295 31.73 -30.18 7.61
CA SER A 295 31.20 -30.79 8.83
C SER A 295 32.28 -30.88 9.91
N GLY A 296 32.14 -30.09 10.98
CA GLY A 296 33.10 -30.02 12.09
C GLY A 296 33.99 -28.78 12.12
N SER A 297 33.94 -27.88 11.13
CA SER A 297 34.44 -26.51 11.31
C SER A 297 33.37 -25.65 11.99
N SER A 298 33.73 -24.87 13.01
CA SER A 298 32.85 -23.81 13.50
C SER A 298 32.62 -22.78 12.39
N ASN A 299 31.37 -22.56 11.97
CA ASN A 299 31.06 -21.49 11.02
C ASN A 299 31.61 -20.16 11.59
N PRO A 300 32.23 -19.31 10.75
CA PRO A 300 32.77 -18.05 11.22
C PRO A 300 31.64 -17.16 11.76
N LEU A 301 31.64 -16.95 13.08
CA LEU A 301 30.62 -16.29 13.89
C LEU A 301 30.52 -14.78 13.60
N PHE A 302 30.02 -14.45 12.42
CA PHE A 302 29.75 -13.09 11.98
C PHE A 302 28.36 -13.03 11.34
N GLN A 303 27.75 -11.86 11.33
CA GLN A 303 26.47 -11.62 10.68
C GLN A 303 26.57 -11.85 9.16
N ARG A 304 25.43 -12.09 8.49
CA ARG A 304 25.30 -12.08 7.03
C ARG A 304 24.17 -11.15 6.62
N PRO A 305 24.38 -10.25 5.65
CA PRO A 305 23.32 -9.38 5.18
C PRO A 305 22.42 -10.10 4.16
N PHE A 306 21.12 -9.88 4.26
CA PHE A 306 20.15 -10.21 3.22
C PHE A 306 19.43 -8.92 2.82
N ARG A 307 19.25 -8.71 1.51
CA ARG A 307 18.61 -7.51 0.95
C ARG A 307 17.58 -7.87 -0.10
N LYS A 308 16.44 -7.16 -0.05
CA LYS A 308 15.38 -7.19 -1.06
C LYS A 308 14.86 -5.79 -1.33
N THR A 309 15.09 -5.30 -2.53
CA THR A 309 14.49 -4.04 -3.00
C THR A 309 13.13 -4.33 -3.62
N ILE A 310 12.07 -3.83 -3.00
CA ILE A 310 10.70 -3.87 -3.55
C ILE A 310 10.41 -2.53 -4.24
N ILE A 311 10.30 -2.56 -5.57
CA ILE A 311 10.00 -1.37 -6.37
C ILE A 311 8.50 -1.34 -6.65
N SER A 312 7.81 -0.30 -6.20
CA SER A 312 6.40 -0.11 -6.53
C SER A 312 6.24 0.15 -8.04
N LEU A 313 5.33 -0.58 -8.68
CA LEU A 313 5.02 -0.39 -10.10
C LEU A 313 4.46 1.02 -10.36
N TYR A 314 4.64 1.55 -11.58
CA TYR A 314 4.17 2.89 -11.92
C TYR A 314 2.66 3.04 -11.68
N GLY A 315 2.28 4.04 -10.88
CA GLY A 315 0.90 4.29 -10.46
C GLY A 315 0.51 3.64 -9.13
N LYS A 316 1.27 2.66 -8.63
CA LYS A 316 1.16 2.16 -7.26
C LYS A 316 2.11 2.90 -6.34
N ALA A 317 1.66 3.21 -5.12
CA ALA A 317 2.48 3.64 -4.01
C ALA A 317 2.26 2.68 -2.84
N ALA A 318 3.33 2.06 -2.34
CA ALA A 318 3.25 1.25 -1.13
C ALA A 318 2.86 2.14 0.06
N VAL A 319 1.82 1.75 0.79
CA VAL A 319 1.28 2.50 1.95
C VAL A 319 1.56 1.81 3.28
N CYS A 320 1.65 0.47 3.29
CA CYS A 320 2.09 -0.29 4.46
C CYS A 320 2.84 -1.56 4.06
N GLY A 321 3.70 -2.03 4.96
CA GLY A 321 4.29 -3.36 4.93
C GLY A 321 3.99 -4.10 6.22
N LYS A 322 3.68 -5.40 6.12
CA LYS A 322 3.75 -6.36 7.23
C LYS A 322 4.87 -7.34 6.95
N VAL A 323 5.72 -7.58 7.93
CA VAL A 323 6.79 -8.58 7.85
C VAL A 323 6.56 -9.61 8.94
N VAL A 324 6.69 -10.88 8.60
CA VAL A 324 6.93 -11.95 9.57
C VAL A 324 8.26 -12.58 9.19
N LEU A 325 9.17 -12.61 10.16
CA LEU A 325 10.57 -13.02 9.98
C LEU A 325 10.97 -13.95 11.12
N SER A 326 11.71 -15.00 10.76
CA SER A 326 12.36 -15.90 11.70
C SER A 326 13.76 -16.25 11.19
N ALA A 327 14.70 -16.46 12.11
CA ALA A 327 16.07 -16.86 11.78
C ALA A 327 16.61 -17.78 12.87
N GLN A 328 17.53 -18.68 12.50
CA GLN A 328 18.40 -19.36 13.45
C GLN A 328 19.83 -18.81 13.22
N ASP A 329 20.50 -18.22 14.21
CA ASP A 329 20.08 -18.00 15.60
C ASP A 329 19.34 -16.66 15.84
N LEU A 330 19.74 -15.60 15.13
CA LEU A 330 19.40 -14.20 15.42
C LEU A 330 19.17 -13.39 14.13
N TYR A 331 18.29 -12.39 14.19
CA TYR A 331 18.13 -11.39 13.13
C TYR A 331 17.97 -9.96 13.67
N THR A 332 18.28 -8.98 12.82
CA THR A 332 17.83 -7.59 12.94
C THR A 332 17.25 -7.17 11.60
N LEU A 333 16.03 -6.64 11.60
CA LEU A 333 15.32 -6.21 10.40
C LEU A 333 15.48 -4.71 10.19
N TYR A 334 15.83 -4.32 8.96
CA TYR A 334 15.88 -2.92 8.54
C TYR A 334 14.95 -2.69 7.35
N VAL A 335 14.19 -1.60 7.37
CA VAL A 335 13.39 -1.14 6.23
C VAL A 335 13.74 0.31 5.93
N ASN A 336 14.20 0.57 4.71
CA ASN A 336 14.63 1.90 4.25
C ASN A 336 15.65 2.59 5.19
N GLY A 337 16.59 1.82 5.73
CA GLY A 337 17.62 2.29 6.65
C GLY A 337 17.17 2.56 8.09
N LYS A 338 15.91 2.28 8.43
CA LYS A 338 15.39 2.31 9.81
C LYS A 338 15.43 0.91 10.41
N ASP A 339 15.92 0.79 11.64
CA ASP A 339 15.78 -0.44 12.45
C ASP A 339 14.31 -0.65 12.81
N ILE A 340 13.82 -1.87 12.58
CA ILE A 340 12.42 -2.30 12.72
C ILE A 340 12.26 -3.27 13.90
N GLY A 341 13.36 -3.79 14.44
CA GLY A 341 13.34 -4.79 15.49
C GLY A 341 14.30 -5.97 15.24
N ASN A 342 14.46 -6.80 16.26
CA ASN A 342 15.34 -7.96 16.27
C ASN A 342 14.65 -9.15 16.94
N GLY A 343 15.14 -10.36 16.68
CA GLY A 343 14.57 -11.60 17.24
C GLY A 343 15.55 -12.76 17.25
N SER A 344 15.23 -13.78 18.05
CA SER A 344 16.01 -15.02 18.18
C SER A 344 15.09 -16.24 18.27
N LEU A 345 15.46 -17.35 17.64
CA LEU A 345 14.89 -18.66 17.98
C LEU A 345 15.70 -19.30 19.10
N GLN A 346 15.05 -19.62 20.23
CA GLN A 346 15.66 -20.39 21.32
C GLN A 346 15.31 -21.88 21.21
N GLU A 347 16.09 -22.65 20.43
CA GLU A 347 16.31 -24.09 20.68
C GLU A 347 17.76 -24.46 20.34
N ASN A 348 18.23 -25.62 20.80
CA ASN A 348 19.65 -26.01 20.82
C ASN A 348 20.29 -26.15 19.42
N ALA A 349 20.76 -25.04 18.85
CA ALA A 349 21.31 -25.01 17.49
C ALA A 349 22.80 -25.34 17.43
N SER A 350 23.13 -26.36 16.65
CA SER A 350 24.45 -26.55 16.08
C SER A 350 24.49 -25.98 14.65
N LEU A 351 24.93 -24.72 14.53
CA LEU A 351 25.61 -24.12 13.37
C LEU A 351 25.02 -24.33 11.96
N PHE A 352 23.90 -23.69 11.64
CA PHE A 352 23.48 -23.39 10.25
C PHE A 352 22.79 -22.02 10.20
N ASP A 353 22.83 -21.33 9.04
CA ASP A 353 22.26 -19.96 8.86
C ASP A 353 20.94 -19.97 8.02
N PRO A 354 19.79 -20.44 8.54
CA PRO A 354 18.52 -20.33 7.84
C PRO A 354 17.74 -19.06 8.27
N GLY A 355 17.36 -18.23 7.29
CA GLY A 355 16.38 -17.14 7.46
C GLY A 355 15.07 -17.40 6.69
N LEU A 356 13.92 -17.14 7.31
CA LEU A 356 12.58 -17.23 6.73
C LEU A 356 11.88 -15.87 6.81
N GLU A 357 11.80 -15.16 5.68
CA GLU A 357 11.08 -13.89 5.59
C GLU A 357 9.83 -14.00 4.71
N TYR A 358 8.76 -13.35 5.14
CA TYR A 358 7.58 -13.09 4.33
C TYR A 358 7.06 -11.68 4.56
N VAL A 359 7.05 -10.88 3.49
CA VAL A 359 6.63 -9.48 3.46
C VAL A 359 5.34 -9.37 2.67
N LEU A 360 4.30 -8.80 3.27
CA LEU A 360 3.09 -8.36 2.57
C LEU A 360 3.10 -6.83 2.45
N VAL A 361 3.14 -6.31 1.22
CA VAL A 361 3.06 -4.88 0.94
C VAL A 361 1.67 -4.55 0.43
N ALA A 362 0.99 -3.58 1.03
CA ALA A 362 -0.27 -3.05 0.49
C ALA A 362 -0.05 -1.66 -0.13
N TYR A 363 -0.84 -1.38 -1.17
CA TYR A 363 -0.70 -0.22 -2.03
C TYR A 363 -1.94 0.68 -1.98
N ASN A 364 -1.75 1.96 -2.29
CA ASN A 364 -2.79 3.00 -2.35
C ASN A 364 -3.97 2.69 -3.30
N ASP A 365 -3.79 1.78 -4.26
CA ASP A 365 -4.86 1.30 -5.15
C ASP A 365 -5.75 0.20 -4.51
N GLY A 366 -5.52 -0.12 -3.23
CA GLY A 366 -6.23 -1.19 -2.52
C GLY A 366 -5.78 -2.60 -2.89
N THR A 367 -4.67 -2.76 -3.63
CA THR A 367 -4.01 -4.07 -3.83
C THR A 367 -3.04 -4.38 -2.69
N SER A 368 -2.65 -5.65 -2.59
CA SER A 368 -1.47 -6.07 -1.85
C SER A 368 -0.69 -7.14 -2.62
N GLU A 369 0.62 -7.18 -2.41
CA GLU A 369 1.54 -8.16 -3.02
C GLU A 369 2.40 -8.78 -1.93
N ALA A 370 2.69 -10.06 -2.07
CA ALA A 370 3.47 -10.82 -1.09
C ALA A 370 4.82 -11.26 -1.67
N TYR A 371 5.86 -11.13 -0.86
CA TYR A 371 7.24 -11.41 -1.19
C TYR A 371 7.79 -12.39 -0.15
N SER A 372 8.21 -13.57 -0.57
CA SER A 372 8.88 -14.55 0.29
C SER A 372 10.39 -14.53 0.11
N ALA A 373 11.12 -15.03 1.09
CA ALA A 373 12.48 -15.51 0.94
C ALA A 373 12.58 -16.49 -0.24
N ASP A 374 13.49 -16.20 -1.17
CA ASP A 374 13.81 -16.99 -2.37
C ASP A 374 15.19 -16.59 -2.93
N GLY A 375 15.61 -17.19 -4.05
CA GLY A 375 16.92 -16.91 -4.67
C GLY A 375 17.07 -15.54 -5.34
N SER A 376 16.05 -14.68 -5.33
CA SER A 376 16.13 -13.30 -5.82
C SER A 376 16.59 -12.30 -4.75
N TRP A 377 16.70 -12.74 -3.49
CA TRP A 377 17.30 -11.97 -2.40
C TRP A 377 18.80 -11.83 -2.62
N LYS A 378 19.36 -10.64 -2.38
CA LYS A 378 20.80 -10.39 -2.47
C LYS A 378 21.47 -10.69 -1.14
N THR A 379 22.62 -11.36 -1.18
CA THR A 379 23.47 -11.62 -0.01
C THR A 379 24.96 -11.68 -0.38
N MET A 380 25.84 -11.71 0.61
CA MET A 380 27.29 -11.78 0.44
C MET A 380 27.96 -12.55 1.59
N ASN A 381 29.18 -13.02 1.34
CA ASN A 381 29.97 -13.74 2.35
C ASN A 381 30.68 -12.73 3.27
N GLY A 382 30.52 -12.90 4.57
CA GLY A 382 31.07 -12.00 5.59
C GLY A 382 30.09 -10.94 6.11
N PRO A 383 30.58 -10.03 6.98
CA PRO A 383 29.74 -9.09 7.71
C PRO A 383 29.07 -8.04 6.81
N PRO A 384 27.92 -7.48 7.23
CA PRO A 384 27.26 -6.38 6.53
C PRO A 384 28.23 -5.18 6.34
N PRO A 385 28.36 -4.63 5.12
CA PRO A 385 29.09 -3.39 4.91
C PRO A 385 28.33 -2.20 5.51
N ALA A 386 29.04 -1.10 5.82
CA ALA A 386 28.40 0.10 6.35
C ALA A 386 27.40 0.68 5.33
N GLY A 387 26.17 0.94 5.76
CA GLY A 387 25.11 1.44 4.88
C GLY A 387 24.34 0.36 4.11
N PHE A 388 24.58 -0.93 4.35
CA PHE A 388 23.86 -2.02 3.68
C PHE A 388 22.34 -2.00 3.89
N GLU A 389 21.87 -1.29 4.92
CA GLU A 389 20.46 -1.13 5.28
C GLU A 389 19.74 -0.05 4.44
N GLN A 390 20.49 0.78 3.72
CA GLN A 390 19.95 1.94 2.99
C GLN A 390 19.28 1.55 1.66
N PRO A 391 18.24 2.29 1.21
CA PRO A 391 17.58 2.03 -0.09
C PRO A 391 18.53 2.10 -1.29
N GLY A 392 19.50 3.02 -1.24
CA GLY A 392 20.46 3.28 -2.31
C GLY A 392 21.80 2.55 -2.19
N ALA A 393 21.92 1.55 -1.31
CA ALA A 393 23.16 0.77 -1.19
C ALA A 393 23.38 -0.08 -2.45
N ASP A 394 24.62 -0.07 -2.96
CA ASP A 394 25.00 -0.84 -4.15
C ASP A 394 25.19 -2.32 -3.79
N ASP A 395 24.30 -3.16 -4.34
CA ASP A 395 24.34 -4.62 -4.23
C ASP A 395 24.55 -5.31 -5.60
N SER A 396 25.12 -4.60 -6.57
CA SER A 396 25.43 -5.15 -7.91
C SER A 396 26.33 -6.40 -7.85
N ASP A 397 27.39 -6.34 -7.04
CA ASP A 397 28.36 -7.43 -6.81
C ASP A 397 27.86 -8.51 -5.83
N TRP A 398 26.68 -8.33 -5.22
CA TRP A 398 26.09 -9.31 -4.31
C TRP A 398 25.45 -10.45 -5.11
N TYR A 399 25.55 -11.68 -4.62
CA TYR A 399 25.00 -12.84 -5.32
C TYR A 399 23.59 -13.18 -4.80
N GLY A 400 22.85 -14.02 -5.52
CA GLY A 400 21.50 -14.45 -5.14
C GLY A 400 21.53 -15.49 -4.01
N ALA A 401 20.67 -15.33 -3.00
CA ALA A 401 20.61 -16.22 -1.84
C ALA A 401 20.34 -17.68 -2.25
N THR A 402 20.88 -18.63 -1.50
CA THR A 402 20.66 -20.05 -1.76
C THR A 402 19.43 -20.52 -0.99
N ILE A 403 18.47 -21.14 -1.67
CA ILE A 403 17.34 -21.80 -1.02
C ILE A 403 17.87 -23.02 -0.25
N TRP A 404 17.59 -23.07 1.05
CA TRP A 404 17.97 -24.18 1.90
C TRP A 404 17.13 -25.44 1.57
N PRO A 405 17.75 -26.59 1.27
CA PRO A 405 17.07 -27.70 0.57
C PRO A 405 16.11 -28.52 1.44
N VAL A 406 16.23 -28.47 2.77
CA VAL A 406 15.39 -29.25 3.71
C VAL A 406 15.00 -28.37 4.89
N ARG A 407 13.71 -28.07 5.04
CA ARG A 407 13.18 -27.25 6.16
C ARG A 407 13.80 -27.69 7.51
N PRO A 408 14.44 -26.81 8.29
CA PRO A 408 15.16 -27.25 9.48
C PRO A 408 14.22 -27.89 10.51
N VAL A 409 14.73 -28.88 11.25
CA VAL A 409 13.94 -29.57 12.28
C VAL A 409 13.63 -28.58 13.41
N GLY A 410 12.38 -28.53 13.86
CA GLY A 410 11.92 -27.54 14.86
C GLY A 410 11.66 -26.14 14.30
N ALA A 411 11.91 -25.89 13.00
CA ALA A 411 11.70 -24.58 12.38
C ALA A 411 10.25 -24.33 11.89
N ASP A 412 9.28 -24.84 12.64
CA ASP A 412 7.88 -24.43 12.50
C ASP A 412 7.73 -23.04 13.11
N VAL A 413 7.65 -22.03 12.26
CA VAL A 413 7.36 -20.66 12.69
C VAL A 413 5.91 -20.60 13.15
N THR A 414 5.73 -20.61 14.47
CA THR A 414 4.49 -20.20 15.13
C THR A 414 4.26 -18.72 14.84
N VAL A 415 3.62 -18.45 13.70
CA VAL A 415 3.07 -17.13 13.39
C VAL A 415 1.93 -16.90 14.38
N PRO A 416 1.86 -15.74 15.07
CA PRO A 416 0.68 -15.41 15.85
C PRO A 416 -0.59 -15.50 15.00
N ASP A 417 -1.66 -15.98 15.61
CA ASP A 417 -3.01 -15.75 15.12
C ASP A 417 -3.20 -14.25 14.81
N ALA A 418 -4.02 -13.96 13.80
CA ALA A 418 -4.23 -12.63 13.21
C ALA A 418 -4.30 -11.48 14.22
#